data_AF-A0A0K9H5I6-F1
#
_entry.id   AF-A0A0K9H5I6-F1
#
_cell.length_a   1.000
_cell.length_b   1.000
_cell.length_c   1.000
_cell.angle_alpha   90.00
_cell.angle_beta   90.00
_cell.angle_gamma   90.00
#
_symmetry.space_group_name_H-M   'P 1'
#
loop_
_entity.id
_entity.type
_entity.pdbx_description
1 polymer ?
#
loop_
_entity_poly.entity_id
_entity_poly.type
_entity_poly.pdbx_seq_one_letter_code
_entity_poly.pdbx_strand_id
1 'polypeptide(L)'
;MKKMMMSFCIATLMLAACSNEEEKRNRGAIKEKEQPVQHKETAQQGKESQGQKEWTSLPEYEEIMKHIHDQEYIFETVTDNENKRILLLANKNGEKQYKTVFIKQDNRLKVIKINGGGQVFNGRIS
;
A
#
# COMPACT_ATOMS: atom_id res chain seq x y z
N MET A 1 -46.62 -2.13 -6.93
CA MET A 1 -46.78 -3.27 -6.00
C MET A 1 -46.11 -2.92 -4.69
N LYS A 2 -46.90 -2.49 -3.71
CA LYS A 2 -46.45 -2.27 -2.33
C LYS A 2 -47.11 -3.35 -1.49
N LYS A 3 -46.33 -4.25 -0.88
CA LYS A 3 -46.69 -4.94 0.37
C LYS A 3 -45.42 -5.08 1.19
N MET A 4 -45.56 -4.64 2.42
CA MET A 4 -44.57 -4.39 3.46
C MET A 4 -44.63 -5.54 4.48
N MET A 5 -43.59 -5.66 5.32
CA MET A 5 -43.55 -6.36 6.63
C MET A 5 -43.52 -7.91 6.60
N MET A 6 -42.85 -8.65 7.52
CA MET A 6 -42.08 -8.40 8.75
C MET A 6 -41.51 -9.75 9.26
N SER A 7 -40.47 -9.70 10.12
CA SER A 7 -40.24 -10.59 11.29
C SER A 7 -39.23 -11.73 11.12
N PHE A 8 -38.35 -12.13 12.06
CA PHE A 8 -37.60 -11.56 13.21
C PHE A 8 -36.87 -12.77 13.81
N CYS A 9 -35.57 -12.70 14.13
CA CYS A 9 -34.93 -13.58 15.11
C CYS A 9 -33.69 -12.87 15.68
N ILE A 10 -33.84 -12.43 16.92
CA ILE A 10 -32.81 -11.83 17.76
C ILE A 10 -32.05 -12.96 18.47
N ALA A 11 -30.73 -12.84 18.57
CA ALA A 11 -30.00 -13.38 19.71
C ALA A 11 -28.84 -12.43 20.06
N THR A 12 -29.11 -11.50 20.96
CA THR A 12 -28.13 -10.68 21.69
C THR A 12 -27.47 -11.52 22.76
N LEU A 13 -26.13 -11.60 22.74
CA LEU A 13 -25.32 -11.98 23.91
C LEU A 13 -24.50 -10.76 24.30
N MET A 14 -25.02 -10.00 25.26
CA MET A 14 -24.24 -9.01 26.02
C MET A 14 -23.53 -9.76 27.16
N LEU A 15 -22.21 -9.85 27.10
CA LEU A 15 -21.39 -10.20 28.26
C LEU A 15 -21.13 -8.92 29.05
N ALA A 16 -21.75 -8.83 30.22
CA ALA A 16 -21.35 -7.89 31.26
C ALA A 16 -20.16 -8.47 32.02
N ALA A 17 -19.07 -7.70 32.12
CA ALA A 17 -18.08 -7.86 33.18
C ALA A 17 -17.76 -6.48 33.73
N CYS A 18 -18.16 -6.24 34.99
CA CYS A 18 -17.83 -5.06 35.76
C CYS A 18 -16.39 -5.14 36.26
N SER A 19 -15.67 -4.02 36.26
CA SER A 19 -14.82 -3.63 37.39
C SER A 19 -14.55 -2.12 37.33
N ASN A 20 -14.99 -1.41 38.37
CA ASN A 20 -14.62 -0.03 38.66
C ASN A 20 -13.25 0.02 39.37
N GLU A 21 -12.66 1.21 39.27
CA GLU A 21 -11.61 1.81 40.09
C GLU A 21 -10.12 1.53 39.79
N GLU A 22 -9.39 2.61 40.04
CA GLU A 22 -8.10 3.06 39.56
C GLU A 22 -6.92 2.16 39.97
N GLU A 23 -5.88 2.07 39.14
CA GLU A 23 -4.50 2.33 39.60
C GLU A 23 -3.47 2.45 38.47
N LYS A 24 -2.50 3.32 38.74
CA LYS A 24 -1.42 3.83 37.88
C LYS A 24 -0.44 2.75 37.43
N ARG A 25 0.04 2.84 36.19
CA ARG A 25 1.48 2.69 35.89
C ARG A 25 1.88 3.35 34.57
N ASN A 26 2.68 4.41 34.72
CA ASN A 26 3.44 5.08 33.69
C ASN A 26 4.57 4.18 33.18
N ARG A 27 4.62 3.88 31.88
CA ARG A 27 5.86 3.64 31.13
C ARG A 27 5.61 3.58 29.63
N GLY A 28 6.36 4.39 28.89
CA GLY A 28 6.69 4.11 27.48
C GLY A 28 6.02 5.03 26.47
N ALA A 29 6.54 6.25 26.35
CA ALA A 29 6.30 7.11 25.22
C ALA A 29 6.81 6.47 23.92
N ILE A 30 5.92 6.22 22.95
CA ILE A 30 6.17 6.46 21.53
C ILE A 30 4.88 7.08 20.98
N LYS A 31 4.83 8.41 20.94
CA LYS A 31 3.81 9.13 20.17
C LYS A 31 4.19 8.97 18.70
N GLU A 32 3.57 8.01 18.04
CA GLU A 32 3.51 7.97 16.58
C GLU A 32 2.72 9.20 16.15
N LYS A 33 3.44 10.19 15.63
CA LYS A 33 2.88 11.45 15.17
C LYS A 33 2.21 11.15 13.84
N GLU A 34 0.92 10.80 13.89
CA GLU A 34 0.04 10.85 12.72
C GLU A 34 0.06 12.29 12.19
N GLN A 35 0.83 12.52 11.13
CA GLN A 35 0.72 13.72 10.31
C GLN A 35 -0.32 13.46 9.21
N PRO A 36 -1.26 14.38 9.00
CA PRO A 36 -2.33 14.21 8.03
C PRO A 36 -1.75 14.20 6.62
N VAL A 37 -1.95 13.09 5.90
CA VAL A 37 -1.61 12.96 4.49
C VAL A 37 -2.59 13.82 3.70
N GLN A 38 -2.15 15.01 3.32
CA GLN A 38 -2.88 15.88 2.42
C GLN A 38 -2.89 15.23 1.03
N HIS A 39 -4.07 14.73 0.64
CA HIS A 39 -4.38 14.30 -0.71
C HIS A 39 -4.07 15.45 -1.67
N LYS A 40 -3.12 15.24 -2.58
CA LYS A 40 -3.17 15.82 -3.91
C LYS A 40 -3.41 14.68 -4.88
N GLU A 41 -4.67 14.49 -5.21
CA GLU A 41 -5.06 13.89 -6.48
C GLU A 41 -4.47 14.75 -7.59
N THR A 42 -3.46 14.24 -8.26
CA THR A 42 -3.19 14.64 -9.64
C THR A 42 -3.63 13.46 -10.50
N ALA A 43 -4.90 13.46 -10.87
CA ALA A 43 -5.37 12.69 -12.00
C ALA A 43 -4.65 13.24 -13.24
N GLN A 44 -3.70 12.47 -13.79
CA GLN A 44 -3.18 12.71 -15.14
C GLN A 44 -3.30 11.45 -15.98
N GLN A 45 -4.31 11.56 -16.84
CA GLN A 45 -4.71 10.78 -18.00
C GLN A 45 -3.55 10.54 -18.98
N GLY A 46 -3.35 9.26 -19.33
CA GLY A 46 -2.91 8.73 -20.63
C GLY A 46 -1.70 9.36 -21.33
N LYS A 47 -0.52 8.74 -21.16
CA LYS A 47 0.58 8.73 -22.15
C LYS A 47 1.32 7.39 -22.12
N GLU A 48 0.76 6.40 -22.79
CA GLU A 48 1.21 5.00 -22.75
C GLU A 48 2.46 4.70 -23.62
N SER A 49 3.25 5.68 -24.05
CA SER A 49 4.37 5.38 -24.97
C SER A 49 5.69 6.09 -24.68
N GLN A 50 5.75 7.07 -23.77
CA GLN A 50 7.02 7.71 -23.37
C GLN A 50 7.56 7.23 -22.02
N GLY A 51 6.71 6.70 -21.12
CA GLY A 51 7.16 6.28 -19.79
C GLY A 51 7.94 4.96 -19.77
N GLN A 52 7.64 4.01 -20.66
CA GLN A 52 8.19 2.65 -20.58
C GLN A 52 9.72 2.62 -20.72
N LYS A 53 10.29 3.53 -21.51
CA LYS A 53 11.75 3.63 -21.75
C LYS A 53 12.51 4.22 -20.56
N GLU A 54 11.83 4.98 -19.70
CA GLU A 54 12.43 5.55 -18.48
C GLU A 54 12.55 4.48 -17.39
N TRP A 55 11.53 3.65 -17.21
CA TRP A 55 11.52 2.65 -16.12
C TRP A 55 12.53 1.53 -16.31
N THR A 56 12.73 1.06 -17.55
CA THR A 56 13.69 -0.02 -17.85
C THR A 56 15.14 0.36 -17.55
N SER A 57 15.43 1.66 -17.40
CA SER A 57 16.76 2.16 -17.05
C SER A 57 17.01 2.21 -15.54
N LEU A 58 15.99 2.00 -14.73
CA LEU A 58 16.12 2.03 -13.28
C LEU A 58 16.88 0.78 -12.79
N PRO A 59 17.83 0.93 -11.85
CA PRO A 59 18.61 -0.20 -11.34
C PRO A 59 17.71 -1.25 -10.66
N GLU A 60 16.57 -0.83 -10.11
CA GLU A 60 15.62 -1.74 -9.48
C GLU A 60 14.65 -2.44 -10.44
N TYR A 61 14.59 -2.05 -11.72
CA TYR A 61 13.56 -2.53 -12.64
C TYR A 61 13.61 -4.04 -12.85
N GLU A 62 14.79 -4.57 -13.19
CA GLU A 62 14.92 -6.02 -13.44
C GLU A 62 14.54 -6.83 -12.21
N GLU A 63 14.96 -6.39 -11.02
CA GLU A 63 14.62 -7.10 -9.79
C GLU A 63 13.12 -7.01 -9.48
N ILE A 64 12.47 -5.86 -9.72
CA ILE A 64 11.00 -5.76 -9.59
C ILE A 64 10.32 -6.81 -10.47
N MET A 65 10.72 -6.90 -11.74
CA MET A 65 10.10 -7.81 -12.70
C MET A 65 10.30 -9.29 -12.35
N LYS A 66 11.42 -9.67 -11.73
CA LYS A 66 11.66 -11.06 -11.27
C LYS A 66 10.66 -11.54 -10.20
N HIS A 67 10.12 -10.62 -9.39
CA HIS A 67 9.28 -10.96 -8.24
C HIS A 67 7.78 -10.77 -8.50
N ILE A 68 7.41 -10.21 -9.64
CA ILE A 68 6.00 -10.03 -10.02
C ILE A 68 5.66 -10.87 -11.24
N HIS A 69 4.37 -11.01 -11.54
CA HIS A 69 3.93 -11.89 -12.63
C HIS A 69 4.27 -11.27 -13.99
N ASP A 70 4.52 -12.12 -14.99
CA ASP A 70 4.76 -11.71 -16.39
C ASP A 70 3.48 -11.15 -17.04
N GLN A 71 3.09 -9.95 -16.62
CA GLN A 71 2.06 -9.15 -17.27
C GLN A 71 2.57 -7.72 -17.43
N GLU A 72 1.95 -6.99 -18.34
CA GLU A 72 2.25 -5.58 -18.53
C GLU A 72 1.70 -4.76 -17.36
N TYR A 73 2.57 -3.95 -16.75
CA TYR A 73 2.23 -3.01 -15.70
C TYR A 73 2.47 -1.58 -16.15
N ILE A 74 1.57 -0.69 -15.74
CA ILE A 74 1.74 0.75 -15.83
C ILE A 74 2.41 1.21 -14.54
N PHE A 75 3.56 1.87 -14.66
CA PHE A 75 4.32 2.40 -13.53
C PHE A 75 3.94 3.85 -13.27
N GLU A 76 3.62 4.15 -12.01
CA GLU A 76 3.30 5.49 -11.51
C GLU A 76 4.32 5.85 -10.42
N THR A 77 5.09 6.92 -10.63
CA THR A 77 5.98 7.45 -9.59
C THR A 77 5.20 8.26 -8.57
N VAL A 78 5.24 7.81 -7.32
CA VAL A 78 4.69 8.55 -6.17
C VAL A 78 5.76 9.45 -5.56
N THR A 79 7.00 8.98 -5.52
CA THR A 79 8.13 9.73 -4.97
C THR A 79 9.40 9.28 -5.67
N ASP A 80 10.23 10.24 -6.06
CA ASP A 80 11.60 10.00 -6.46
C ASP A 80 12.48 11.14 -5.94
N ASN A 81 13.33 10.86 -4.96
CA ASN A 81 14.29 11.81 -4.41
C ASN A 81 15.64 11.14 -4.20
N GLU A 82 16.63 11.88 -3.67
CA GLU A 82 18.01 11.38 -3.49
C GLU A 82 18.10 10.15 -2.56
N ASN A 83 17.11 9.95 -1.69
CA ASN A 83 17.12 8.86 -0.70
C ASN A 83 16.32 7.64 -1.16
N LYS A 84 15.11 7.87 -1.71
CA LYS A 84 14.19 6.78 -2.04
C LYS A 84 13.36 7.03 -3.29
N ARG A 85 12.95 5.93 -3.93
CA ARG A 85 11.92 5.91 -4.97
C ARG A 85 10.75 5.02 -4.54
N ILE A 86 9.53 5.49 -4.77
CA ILE A 86 8.29 4.75 -4.52
C ILE A 86 7.49 4.73 -5.82
N LEU A 87 7.28 3.53 -6.36
CA LEU A 87 6.47 3.30 -7.54
C LEU A 87 5.20 2.53 -7.18
N LEU A 88 4.12 2.82 -7.89
CA LEU A 88 2.90 2.02 -7.90
C LEU A 88 2.79 1.35 -9.27
N LEU A 89 2.51 0.06 -9.26
CA LEU A 89 2.34 -0.73 -10.48
C LEU A 89 0.88 -1.09 -10.62
N ALA A 90 0.23 -0.57 -11.66
CA ALA A 90 -1.15 -0.84 -12.00
C ALA A 90 -1.23 -1.85 -13.14
N ASN A 91 -2.24 -2.72 -13.11
CA ASN A 91 -2.56 -3.58 -14.26
C ASN A 91 -3.20 -2.75 -15.40
N LYS A 92 -3.52 -3.39 -16.52
CA LYS A 92 -4.19 -2.76 -17.68
C LYS A 92 -5.54 -2.11 -17.35
N ASN A 93 -6.18 -2.54 -16.26
CA ASN A 93 -7.45 -1.97 -15.80
C ASN A 93 -7.24 -0.73 -14.92
N GLY A 94 -5.99 -0.31 -14.67
CA GLY A 94 -5.64 0.80 -13.79
C GLY A 94 -5.64 0.43 -12.30
N GLU A 95 -5.84 -0.85 -11.95
CA GLU A 95 -5.87 -1.29 -10.56
C GLU A 95 -4.46 -1.48 -10.02
N LYS A 96 -4.15 -0.78 -8.92
CA LYS A 96 -2.84 -0.84 -8.24
C LYS A 96 -2.63 -2.22 -7.63
N GLN A 97 -1.69 -2.99 -8.19
CA GLN A 97 -1.37 -4.36 -7.76
C GLN A 97 -0.21 -4.39 -6.78
N TYR A 98 0.84 -3.59 -7.06
CA TYR A 98 2.06 -3.56 -6.27
C TYR A 98 2.49 -2.14 -5.92
N LYS A 99 3.18 -2.03 -4.80
CA LYS A 99 3.96 -0.88 -4.40
C LYS A 99 5.41 -1.29 -4.22
N THR A 100 6.33 -0.50 -4.76
CA THR A 100 7.76 -0.68 -4.51
C THR A 100 8.29 0.44 -3.63
N VAL A 101 9.32 0.13 -2.85
CA VAL A 101 10.13 1.10 -2.12
C VAL A 101 11.58 0.75 -2.35
N PHE A 102 12.29 1.60 -3.09
CA PHE A 102 13.73 1.46 -3.32
C PHE A 102 14.46 2.49 -2.47
N ILE A 103 15.35 2.03 -1.59
CA ILE A 103 16.24 2.87 -0.79
C ILE A 103 17.59 2.93 -1.51
N LYS A 104 17.88 4.09 -2.12
CA LYS A 104 19.00 4.27 -3.06
C LYS A 104 20.35 4.10 -2.38
N GLN A 105 20.51 4.66 -1.19
CA GLN A 105 21.77 4.61 -0.44
C GLN A 105 22.15 3.18 -0.02
N ASP A 106 21.15 2.32 0.21
CA ASP A 106 21.35 0.94 0.66
C ASP A 106 21.26 -0.09 -0.48
N ASN A 107 20.97 0.37 -1.71
CA ASN A 107 20.52 -0.45 -2.82
C ASN A 107 19.51 -1.52 -2.37
N ARG A 108 18.51 -1.12 -1.58
CA ARG A 108 17.54 -2.05 -1.00
C ARG A 108 16.17 -1.86 -1.62
N LEU A 109 15.63 -2.92 -2.21
CA LEU A 109 14.30 -2.95 -2.79
C LEU A 109 13.34 -3.70 -1.88
N LYS A 110 12.15 -3.13 -1.69
CA LYS A 110 10.97 -3.80 -1.13
C LYS A 110 9.85 -3.80 -2.17
N VAL A 111 9.24 -4.95 -2.40
CA VAL A 111 8.06 -5.13 -3.26
C VAL A 111 6.91 -5.64 -2.40
N ILE A 112 5.76 -4.96 -2.47
CA ILE A 112 4.59 -5.21 -1.63
C ILE A 112 3.36 -5.36 -2.52
N LYS A 113 2.58 -6.42 -2.33
CA LYS A 113 1.29 -6.62 -2.99
C LYS A 113 0.18 -5.92 -2.19
N ILE A 114 -0.56 -5.01 -2.84
CA ILE A 114 -1.47 -4.07 -2.17
C ILE A 114 -2.74 -4.75 -1.66
N ASN A 115 -3.29 -5.73 -2.41
CA ASN A 115 -4.54 -6.40 -2.07
C ASN A 115 -4.30 -7.75 -1.40
N GLY A 116 -3.84 -7.71 -0.14
CA GLY A 116 -3.81 -8.89 0.76
C GLY A 116 -2.63 -9.87 0.56
N GLY A 117 -1.70 -9.57 -0.34
CA GLY A 117 -0.55 -10.45 -0.59
C GLY A 117 0.68 -10.19 0.29
N GLY A 118 0.72 -9.07 1.00
CA GLY A 118 1.83 -8.73 1.88
C GLY A 118 3.15 -8.45 1.13
N GLN A 119 4.27 -8.64 1.82
CA GLN A 119 5.60 -8.43 1.26
C GLN A 119 5.98 -9.57 0.31
N VAL A 120 6.29 -9.24 -0.94
CA VAL A 120 6.73 -10.18 -1.96
C VAL A 120 8.25 -10.32 -1.94
N PHE A 121 8.96 -9.20 -1.83
CA PHE A 121 10.42 -9.17 -1.78
C PHE A 121 10.91 -8.06 -0.84
N ASN A 122 12.07 -8.28 -0.22
CA ASN A 122 12.75 -7.29 0.60
C ASN A 122 14.23 -7.63 0.76
N GLY A 123 15.07 -7.11 -0.14
CA GLY A 123 16.48 -7.46 -0.22
C GLY A 123 17.34 -6.35 -0.81
N ARG A 124 18.65 -6.52 -0.70
CA ARG A 124 19.60 -5.71 -1.47
C ARG A 124 19.63 -6.19 -2.90
N ILE A 125 19.82 -5.26 -3.82
CA ILE A 125 19.92 -5.50 -5.26
C ILE A 125 21.28 -5.01 -5.73
N SER A 126 21.84 -5.68 -6.73
CA SER A 126 23.19 -5.44 -7.27
C SER A 126 23.14 -4.91 -8.67
#